data_AF-A0A818L1S4-F1
#
_entry.id   AF-A0A818L1S4-F1
#
_cell.length_a   1.000
_cell.length_b   1.000
_cell.length_c   1.000
_cell.angle_alpha   90.00
_cell.angle_beta   90.00
_cell.angle_gamma   90.00
#
_symmetry.space_group_name_H-M   'P 1'
#
loop_
_entity.id
_entity.type
_entity.pdbx_description
1 polymer ?
#
loop_
_entity_poly.entity_id
_entity_poly.type
_entity_poly.pdbx_seq_one_letter_code
_entity_poly.pdbx_strand_id
1 'polypeptide(L)'
;MPNRSFTCDMKCISIICSLCEWSGLLKVCEISFFSSDESKYKKLSLPSTPFVRNYFHFSNEEFKHPDDIDHLIQNDTNYQFYVMANNVWVMNGDLLRFFADENQEIYLRRDLHWSDIIRLRFGLKRKDSPALCSYMKEYTYA
;
A
#
# COMPACT_ATOMS: atom_id res chain seq x y z
N MET A 1 6.76 -4.15 -22.74
CA MET A 1 6.09 -2.86 -23.03
C MET A 1 7.15 -1.76 -23.18
N PRO A 2 6.97 -0.75 -24.05
CA PRO A 2 7.96 0.32 -24.18
C PRO A 2 8.00 1.17 -22.90
N ASN A 3 9.19 1.48 -22.42
CA ASN A 3 9.45 2.36 -21.28
C ASN A 3 8.83 3.75 -21.52
N ARG A 4 7.59 3.96 -21.08
CA ARG A 4 6.98 5.29 -21.06
C ARG A 4 7.53 6.04 -19.85
N SER A 5 8.47 6.95 -20.08
CA SER A 5 8.90 7.89 -19.06
C SER A 5 7.94 9.08 -19.05
N PHE A 6 7.17 9.24 -17.98
CA PHE A 6 6.36 10.43 -17.74
C PHE A 6 7.15 11.39 -16.86
N THR A 7 7.36 12.63 -17.33
CA THR A 7 7.80 13.73 -16.48
C THR A 7 6.55 14.40 -15.93
N CYS A 8 6.16 14.05 -14.70
CA CYS A 8 5.03 14.69 -14.03
C CYS A 8 5.53 15.90 -13.23
N ASP A 9 5.05 17.11 -13.55
CA ASP A 9 5.33 18.33 -12.80
C ASP A 9 4.51 18.34 -11.50
N MET A 10 5.11 18.82 -10.40
CA MET A 10 4.45 19.02 -9.10
C MET A 10 3.13 19.79 -9.21
N LYS A 11 3.00 20.71 -10.17
CA LYS A 11 1.73 21.42 -10.40
C LYS A 11 0.60 20.48 -10.81
N CYS A 12 0.87 19.52 -11.70
CA CYS A 12 -0.12 18.53 -12.12
C CYS A 12 -0.49 17.59 -10.96
N ILE A 13 0.51 17.16 -10.18
CA ILE A 13 0.33 16.32 -9.00
C ILE A 13 -0.49 17.04 -7.93
N SER A 14 -0.20 18.32 -7.69
CA SER A 14 -0.91 19.17 -6.73
C SER A 14 -2.37 19.35 -7.10
N ILE A 15 -2.66 19.56 -8.38
CA ILE A 15 -4.04 19.64 -8.87
C ILE A 15 -4.77 18.31 -8.63
N ILE A 16 -4.17 17.18 -9.01
CA ILE A 16 -4.80 15.85 -8.84
C ILE A 16 -5.03 15.54 -7.35
N CYS A 17 -4.02 15.74 -6.50
CA CYS A 17 -4.15 15.45 -5.07
C CYS A 17 -5.15 16.39 -4.38
N SER A 18 -5.21 17.67 -4.78
CA SER A 18 -6.18 18.63 -4.23
C SER A 18 -7.61 18.29 -4.66
N LEU A 19 -7.82 17.85 -5.89
CA LEU A 19 -9.13 17.42 -6.40
C LEU A 19 -9.65 16.14 -5.73
N CYS A 20 -8.74 15.30 -5.21
CA CYS A 20 -9.09 14.06 -4.52
C CYS A 20 -9.07 14.18 -2.99
N GLU A 21 -8.74 15.34 -2.41
CA GLU A 21 -8.49 15.54 -0.97
C GLU A 21 -7.32 14.70 -0.40
N TRP A 22 -6.40 14.26 -1.25
CA TRP A 22 -5.29 13.37 -0.89
C TRP A 22 -4.07 14.14 -0.40
N SER A 23 -4.26 14.93 0.66
CA SER A 23 -3.19 15.74 1.25
C SER A 23 -2.00 14.90 1.74
N GLY A 24 -2.26 13.69 2.26
CA GLY A 24 -1.24 12.73 2.65
C GLY A 24 -0.37 12.27 1.47
N LEU A 25 -1.00 11.98 0.31
CA LEU A 25 -0.25 11.54 -0.87
C LEU A 25 0.66 12.64 -1.41
N LEU A 26 0.15 13.88 -1.50
CA LEU A 26 0.93 15.03 -1.97
C LEU A 26 2.24 15.16 -1.18
N LYS A 27 2.14 15.09 0.16
CA LYS A 27 3.28 15.24 1.04
C LYS A 27 4.30 14.10 0.88
N VAL A 28 3.82 12.86 0.69
CA VAL A 28 4.69 11.71 0.40
C VAL A 28 5.41 11.87 -0.94
N CYS A 29 4.72 12.36 -1.97
CA CYS A 29 5.31 12.61 -3.28
C CYS A 29 6.33 13.76 -3.25
N GLU A 30 6.03 14.86 -2.55
CA GLU A 30 6.96 15.98 -2.33
C GLU A 30 8.26 15.50 -1.69
N ILE A 31 8.16 14.74 -0.59
CA ILE A 31 9.33 14.21 0.12
C ILE A 31 10.13 13.25 -0.77
N SER A 32 9.45 12.36 -1.50
CA SER A 32 10.11 11.29 -2.24
C SER A 32 10.81 11.77 -3.52
N PHE A 33 10.28 12.79 -4.18
CA PHE A 33 10.72 13.21 -5.52
C PHE A 33 11.21 14.66 -5.61
N PHE A 34 10.80 15.55 -4.71
CA PHE A 34 10.97 17.00 -4.89
C PHE A 34 11.63 17.75 -3.72
N SER A 35 11.76 17.12 -2.54
CA SER A 35 12.43 17.74 -1.39
C SER A 35 13.90 18.02 -1.68
N SER A 36 14.34 19.25 -1.45
CA SER A 36 15.68 19.75 -1.77
C SER A 36 16.81 19.10 -0.94
N ASP A 37 16.51 18.59 0.25
CA ASP A 37 17.51 17.98 1.13
C ASP A 37 17.65 16.46 0.96
N GLU A 38 16.62 15.75 0.47
CA GLU A 38 16.59 14.28 0.50
C GLU A 38 15.79 13.60 -0.65
N SER A 39 15.64 14.20 -1.84
CA SER A 39 14.90 13.52 -2.93
C SER A 39 15.54 12.17 -3.28
N LYS A 40 14.89 11.07 -2.90
CA LYS A 40 15.41 9.69 -3.09
C LYS A 40 15.33 9.23 -4.53
N TYR A 41 14.36 9.75 -5.29
CA TYR A 41 14.08 9.28 -6.64
C TYR A 41 14.07 10.44 -7.64
N LYS A 42 14.83 10.29 -8.72
CA LYS A 42 14.96 11.31 -9.78
C LYS A 42 14.06 11.05 -11.00
N LYS A 43 13.52 9.84 -11.11
CA LYS A 43 12.72 9.40 -12.25
C LYS A 43 11.65 8.43 -11.78
N LEU A 44 10.49 8.51 -12.41
CA LEU A 44 9.43 7.53 -12.28
C LEU A 44 9.66 6.37 -13.25
N SER A 45 9.67 5.16 -12.73
CA SER A 45 9.72 3.92 -13.51
C SER A 45 8.91 2.84 -12.83
N LEU A 46 8.03 2.17 -13.55
CA LEU A 46 7.33 0.99 -13.05
C LEU A 46 8.19 -0.25 -13.33
N PRO A 47 8.34 -1.19 -12.37
CA PRO A 47 7.73 -1.20 -11.03
C PRO A 47 8.62 -0.59 -9.92
N SER A 48 9.85 -0.18 -10.23
CA SER A 48 10.88 0.11 -9.22
C SER A 48 10.73 1.43 -8.47
N THR A 49 10.14 2.45 -9.10
CA THR A 49 9.93 3.79 -8.55
C THR A 49 8.54 4.31 -8.96
N PRO A 50 7.46 3.68 -8.46
CA PRO A 50 6.11 4.10 -8.78
C PRO A 50 5.82 5.44 -8.12
N PHE A 51 4.90 6.19 -8.71
CA PHE A 51 4.46 7.49 -8.18
C PHE A 51 3.80 7.34 -6.80
N VAL A 52 3.01 6.28 -6.63
CA VAL A 52 2.46 5.83 -5.34
C VAL A 52 2.90 4.40 -5.12
N ARG A 53 3.36 4.08 -3.91
CA ARG A 53 3.66 2.69 -3.57
C ARG A 53 2.40 1.84 -3.49
N ASN A 54 2.60 0.54 -3.66
CA ASN A 54 1.55 -0.44 -3.44
C ASN A 54 1.26 -0.56 -1.94
N TYR A 55 0.01 -0.33 -1.56
CA TYR A 55 -0.50 -0.61 -0.20
C TYR A 55 -0.94 -2.06 -0.03
N PHE A 56 -1.01 -2.81 -1.13
CA PHE A 56 -1.37 -4.21 -1.17
C PHE A 56 -0.30 -5.01 -1.90
N HIS A 57 0.01 -6.18 -1.38
CA HIS A 57 0.80 -7.19 -2.04
C HIS A 57 -0.13 -8.09 -2.87
N PHE A 58 0.28 -8.37 -4.10
CA PHE A 58 -0.41 -9.27 -5.02
C PHE A 58 0.50 -10.48 -5.26
N SER A 59 -0.05 -11.70 -5.24
CA SER A 59 0.74 -12.93 -5.39
C SER A 59 1.41 -13.11 -6.75
N ASN A 60 0.93 -12.42 -7.78
CA ASN A 60 1.54 -12.44 -9.09
C ASN A 60 2.54 -11.29 -9.20
N GLU A 61 3.80 -11.61 -9.48
CA GLU A 61 4.90 -10.64 -9.64
C GLU A 61 4.74 -9.72 -10.86
N GLU A 62 3.74 -9.98 -11.71
CA GLU A 62 3.43 -9.13 -12.85
C GLU A 62 2.69 -7.86 -12.42
N PHE A 63 3.22 -6.71 -12.85
CA PHE A 63 2.51 -5.45 -12.76
C PHE A 63 1.27 -5.50 -13.67
N LYS A 64 0.08 -5.47 -13.07
CA LYS A 64 -1.21 -5.43 -13.77
C LYS A 64 -1.81 -4.03 -13.73
N HIS A 65 -2.56 -3.66 -14.77
CA HIS A 65 -3.29 -2.40 -14.75
C HIS A 65 -4.38 -2.45 -13.66
N PRO A 66 -4.72 -1.32 -12.98
CA PRO A 66 -5.78 -1.31 -11.97
C PRO A 66 -7.09 -1.94 -12.45
N ASP A 67 -7.52 -1.65 -13.68
CA ASP A 67 -8.75 -2.23 -14.25
C ASP A 67 -8.68 -3.77 -14.37
N ASP A 68 -7.50 -4.32 -14.71
CA ASP A 68 -7.29 -5.77 -14.78
C ASP A 68 -7.34 -6.38 -13.37
N ILE A 69 -6.77 -5.69 -12.38
CA ILE A 69 -6.81 -6.08 -10.97
C ILE A 69 -8.26 -6.08 -10.48
N ASP A 70 -9.03 -5.03 -10.76
CA ASP A 70 -10.44 -4.93 -10.37
C ASP A 70 -11.28 -6.05 -10.99
N HIS A 71 -11.05 -6.35 -12.27
CA HIS A 71 -11.71 -7.49 -12.93
C HIS A 71 -11.34 -8.83 -12.29
N LEU A 72 -10.06 -9.04 -11.93
CA LEU A 72 -9.62 -10.27 -11.26
C LEU A 72 -10.20 -10.38 -9.85
N ILE A 73 -10.20 -9.29 -9.08
CA ILE A 73 -10.81 -9.25 -7.75
C ILE A 73 -12.30 -9.56 -7.85
N GLN A 74 -13.03 -9.04 -8.84
CA GLN A 74 -14.47 -9.29 -8.96
C GLN A 74 -14.80 -10.72 -9.41
N ASN A 75 -13.95 -11.34 -10.24
CA ASN A 75 -14.29 -12.59 -10.93
C ASN A 75 -13.51 -13.83 -10.45
N ASP A 76 -12.41 -13.67 -9.70
CA ASP A 76 -11.58 -14.78 -9.21
C ASP A 76 -11.45 -14.74 -7.68
N THR A 77 -12.21 -15.61 -7.02
CA THR A 77 -12.19 -15.75 -5.56
C THR A 77 -10.81 -16.15 -5.05
N ASN A 78 -10.03 -16.95 -5.80
CA ASN A 78 -8.67 -17.31 -5.39
C ASN A 78 -7.78 -16.08 -5.40
N TYR A 79 -7.90 -15.23 -6.42
CA TYR A 79 -7.14 -13.99 -6.50
C TYR A 79 -7.41 -13.08 -5.29
N GLN A 80 -8.67 -12.95 -4.86
CA GLN A 80 -9.03 -12.19 -3.66
C GLN A 80 -8.29 -12.68 -2.39
N PHE A 81 -8.12 -14.00 -2.21
CA PHE A 81 -7.43 -14.56 -1.05
C PHE A 81 -5.94 -14.21 -0.99
N TYR A 82 -5.33 -13.83 -2.11
CA TYR A 82 -3.91 -13.52 -2.19
C TYR A 82 -3.59 -12.02 -2.23
N VAL A 83 -4.61 -11.15 -2.21
CA VAL A 83 -4.39 -9.70 -2.06
C VAL A 83 -4.23 -9.40 -0.57
N MET A 84 -3.01 -9.06 -0.15
CA MET A 84 -2.67 -8.86 1.26
C MET A 84 -2.34 -7.40 1.53
N ALA A 85 -2.89 -6.82 2.59
CA ALA A 85 -2.56 -5.45 2.97
C ALA A 85 -1.12 -5.36 3.52
N ASN A 86 -0.35 -4.38 3.05
CA ASN A 86 0.93 -4.04 3.65
C ASN A 86 0.68 -3.41 5.01
N ASN A 87 1.61 -3.64 5.94
CA ASN A 87 1.61 -2.97 7.23
C ASN A 87 1.92 -1.49 7.02
N VAL A 88 1.32 -0.64 7.83
CA VAL A 88 1.40 0.81 7.66
C VAL A 88 1.36 1.49 9.02
N TRP A 89 1.78 2.74 9.05
CA TRP A 89 1.63 3.61 10.21
C TRP A 89 1.02 4.94 9.79
N VAL A 90 0.27 5.53 10.72
CA VAL A 90 -0.42 6.81 10.54
C VAL A 90 0.28 7.84 11.41
N MET A 91 0.68 8.97 10.82
CA MET A 91 1.21 10.10 11.59
C MET A 91 0.15 10.59 12.57
N ASN A 92 0.51 10.70 13.85
CA ASN A 92 -0.40 11.08 14.94
C ASN A 92 -1.62 10.16 15.09
N GLY A 93 -1.58 8.94 14.55
CA GLY A 93 -2.62 7.94 14.74
C GLY A 93 -2.52 7.26 16.11
N ASP A 94 -3.65 6.75 16.59
CA ASP A 94 -3.70 5.91 17.79
C ASP A 94 -3.04 4.55 17.51
N LEU A 95 -1.93 4.27 18.22
CA LEU A 95 -1.14 3.04 18.05
C LEU A 95 -1.89 1.78 18.49
N LEU A 96 -2.93 1.90 19.32
CA LEU A 96 -3.75 0.77 19.77
C LEU A 96 -4.84 0.42 18.76
N ARG A 97 -5.05 1.27 17.74
CA ARG A 97 -6.08 1.06 16.73
C ARG A 97 -5.57 0.19 15.59
N PHE A 98 -6.38 -0.79 15.20
CA PHE A 98 -6.09 -1.59 14.02
C PHE A 98 -6.52 -0.82 12.76
N PHE A 99 -5.56 -0.24 12.04
CA PHE A 99 -5.83 0.58 10.85
C PHE A 99 -6.38 -0.18 9.63
N ALA A 100 -6.28 -1.50 9.63
CA ALA A 100 -6.82 -2.38 8.58
C ALA A 100 -8.16 -3.02 8.96
N ASP A 101 -8.80 -2.53 10.02
CA ASP A 101 -10.11 -3.02 10.46
C ASP A 101 -11.23 -2.50 9.55
N GLU A 102 -12.35 -3.20 9.48
CA GLU A 102 -13.46 -2.92 8.55
C GLU A 102 -14.05 -1.52 8.71
N ASN A 103 -13.97 -0.96 9.92
CA ASN A 103 -14.46 0.37 10.24
C ASN A 103 -13.42 1.48 9.97
N GLN A 104 -12.30 1.16 9.32
CA GLN A 104 -11.22 2.09 9.00
C GLN A 104 -11.08 2.29 7.49
N GLU A 105 -11.16 3.53 7.05
CA GLU A 105 -11.01 3.90 5.63
C GLU A 105 -9.58 4.30 5.27
N ILE A 106 -8.61 3.99 6.12
CA ILE A 106 -7.28 4.61 6.06
C ILE A 106 -6.51 4.15 4.80
N TYR A 107 -6.70 2.89 4.39
CA TYR A 107 -6.19 2.38 3.10
C TYR A 107 -6.85 3.03 1.89
N LEU A 108 -8.11 3.46 2.00
CA LEU A 108 -8.84 4.13 0.93
C LEU A 108 -8.44 5.60 0.82
N ARG A 109 -8.29 6.30 1.97
CA ARG A 109 -7.88 7.71 2.05
C ARG A 109 -6.40 7.92 1.76
N ARG A 110 -5.58 6.86 1.88
CA ARG A 110 -4.13 6.87 1.66
C ARG A 110 -3.36 7.80 2.62
N ASP A 111 -3.92 8.03 3.80
CA ASP A 111 -3.28 8.75 4.92
C ASP A 111 -2.27 7.84 5.66
N LEU A 112 -1.40 7.18 4.90
CA LEU A 112 -0.56 6.08 5.37
C LEU A 112 0.88 6.29 4.92
N HIS A 113 1.80 6.02 5.85
CA HIS A 113 3.19 5.79 5.52
C HIS A 113 3.42 4.30 5.25
N TRP A 114 4.14 4.04 4.17
CA TRP A 114 4.31 2.71 3.59
C TRP A 114 5.23 1.80 4.43
N SER A 115 5.06 0.49 4.29
CA SER A 115 6.02 -0.55 4.66
C SER A 115 6.08 -1.61 3.57
N ASP A 116 7.22 -2.28 3.44
CA ASP A 116 7.40 -3.42 2.54
C ASP A 116 7.01 -4.75 3.21
N ILE A 117 6.45 -4.70 4.42
CA ILE A 117 6.08 -5.86 5.23
C ILE A 117 4.58 -6.08 5.13
N ILE A 118 4.15 -7.34 4.93
CA ILE A 118 2.73 -7.72 4.93
C ILE A 118 2.16 -7.69 6.35
N ARG A 119 0.95 -7.14 6.51
CA ARG A 119 0.24 -7.14 7.79
C ARG A 119 -0.39 -8.50 8.06
N LEU A 120 -0.10 -9.08 9.22
CA LEU A 120 -0.67 -10.34 9.65
C LEU A 120 -1.98 -10.11 10.43
N ARG A 121 -3.05 -10.79 10.05
CA ARG A 121 -4.37 -10.71 10.70
C ARG A 121 -4.54 -11.89 11.66
N PHE A 122 -4.44 -11.65 12.96
CA PHE A 122 -4.62 -12.69 13.98
C PHE A 122 -6.09 -12.94 14.38
N GLY A 123 -6.93 -11.90 14.32
CA GLY A 123 -8.28 -11.93 14.89
C GLY A 123 -8.29 -11.75 16.41
N LEU A 124 -9.45 -12.00 17.03
CA LEU A 124 -9.64 -11.88 18.48
C LEU A 124 -9.28 -13.18 19.22
N LYS A 125 -9.42 -14.32 18.53
CA LYS A 125 -9.20 -15.65 19.09
C LYS A 125 -8.34 -16.48 18.14
N ARG A 126 -7.63 -17.46 18.69
CA ARG A 126 -6.78 -18.41 17.92
C ARG A 126 -7.51 -19.07 16.75
N LYS A 127 -8.82 -19.32 16.88
CA LYS A 127 -9.67 -19.93 15.85
C LYS A 127 -9.86 -19.02 14.62
N ASP A 128 -9.69 -17.72 14.76
CA ASP A 128 -9.88 -16.77 13.66
C ASP A 128 -8.75 -16.85 12.64
N SER A 129 -7.55 -17.30 13.06
CA SER A 129 -6.39 -17.50 12.19
C SER A 129 -5.49 -18.64 12.71
N PRO A 130 -5.97 -19.91 12.62
CA PRO A 130 -5.35 -21.04 13.29
C PRO A 130 -3.97 -21.39 12.74
N ALA A 131 -3.78 -21.28 11.42
CA ALA A 131 -2.50 -21.52 10.76
C ALA A 131 -1.44 -20.50 11.22
N LEU A 132 -1.76 -19.20 11.13
CA LEU A 132 -0.89 -18.11 11.56
C LEU A 132 -0.53 -18.23 13.06
N CYS A 133 -1.52 -18.46 13.91
CA CYS A 133 -1.30 -18.63 15.35
C CYS A 133 -0.42 -19.85 15.69
N SER A 134 -0.45 -20.89 14.86
CA SER A 134 0.37 -22.09 15.06
C SER A 134 1.79 -21.85 14.57
N TYR A 135 1.95 -21.25 13.40
CA TYR A 135 3.24 -20.82 12.88
C TYR A 135 3.98 -19.88 13.84
N MET A 136 3.29 -18.83 14.34
CA MET A 136 3.91 -17.89 15.28
C MET A 136 4.24 -18.50 16.63
N LYS A 137 3.43 -19.48 17.06
CA LYS A 137 3.75 -20.26 18.27
C LYS A 137 5.06 -21.01 18.07
N GLU A 138 5.20 -21.76 16.98
CA GLU A 138 6.43 -22.48 16.65
C GLU A 138 7.62 -21.53 16.53
N TYR A 139 7.46 -20.44 15.78
CA TYR A 139 8.50 -19.41 15.56
C TYR A 139 9.04 -18.80 16.86
N THR A 140 8.20 -18.61 17.88
CA THR A 140 8.61 -17.99 19.16
C THR A 140 9.24 -18.97 20.16
N TYR A 141 9.05 -20.27 19.96
CA TYR A 141 9.69 -21.31 20.77
C TYR A 141 10.96 -21.90 20.14
N ALA A 142 11.28 -21.49 18.91
CA ALA A 142 12.55 -21.79 18.24
C ALA A 142 13.65 -20.82 18.68
#